data_AF-A0A166FJ72-F1
#
_entry.id   AF-A0A166FJ72-F1
#
_cell.length_a   1.000
_cell.length_b   1.000
_cell.length_c   1.000
_cell.angle_alpha   90.00
_cell.angle_beta   90.00
_cell.angle_gamma   90.00
#
_symmetry.space_group_name_H-M   'P 1'
#
loop_
_entity.id
_entity.type
_entity.pdbx_description
1 polymer ?
#
loop_
_entity_poly.entity_id
_entity_poly.type
_entity_poly.pdbx_seq_one_letter_code
_entity_poly.pdbx_strand_id
1 'polypeptide(L)'
;SSFAGSYTSFVYPPTGTAVATTYFPDATEVGYGGPTPTGDEAAAIETAPSLSKVDSIYPLVKPAAAGESTKAFDVTKYWGNLSPMQSVDSVLTESSPLIPAGCSLNQVHLVHRHGARYPSGGGGPAPFATTLHNATLAGGFSASGSLEFLNTWTYKLGAELLTPFGREELFNLGIGFRVQYGDLLKGFTELPVWRTTSEDRMVDSALHFAAGFFGVRTYQSDYNQLIMVENEGFNNTLAPCDSEFCPNANNAVTSLATTSVTNWTSIYLKSAVTRLQPLLKGVNLTTVQAYEMQLMCAYETVALGYSDFCGLFTEEEWKGFEYSIDLGFWYGFGPGQPSSSAQGIGYVQELVARLTKTPITTFDTTANATLDGSNITFPLDQPIYVDATHDTVISTIIVAMNLTSFISEGPLPLTHIPEKQSYIVSQISPFASRLVGQVLSCPASNESTHIRWILNDAVLPLTGIKGCKEDKNGLCELSTFIKGMKSRVEEVDFDFDCAADYTVPAPDNIVDGQYPASLRNRT
;
A
#
# COMPACT_ATOMS: atom_id res chain seq x y z
N SER A 1 18.02 -26.71 21.71
CA SER A 1 18.84 -25.60 21.19
C SER A 1 19.12 -24.60 22.31
N SER A 2 20.22 -23.85 22.26
CA SER A 2 20.53 -22.77 23.23
C SER A 2 20.41 -21.35 22.65
N PHE A 3 20.07 -21.21 21.37
CA PHE A 3 20.07 -19.92 20.66
C PHE A 3 18.87 -19.75 19.71
N ALA A 4 17.95 -20.71 19.63
CA ALA A 4 16.77 -20.57 18.78
C ALA A 4 15.99 -19.29 19.10
N GLY A 5 15.60 -18.53 18.08
CA GLY A 5 14.90 -17.26 18.23
C GLY A 5 15.72 -16.09 18.77
N SER A 6 17.04 -16.27 18.98
CA SER A 6 17.91 -15.13 19.29
C SER A 6 18.02 -14.16 18.12
N TYR A 7 18.12 -12.87 18.44
CA TYR A 7 18.28 -11.80 17.46
C TYR A 7 19.71 -11.75 16.93
N THR A 8 19.85 -11.51 15.63
CA THR A 8 21.16 -11.24 15.00
C THR A 8 21.03 -10.06 14.03
N SER A 9 22.02 -9.17 14.02
CA SER A 9 22.10 -8.05 13.08
C SER A 9 23.47 -7.96 12.43
N PHE A 10 23.56 -7.26 11.31
CA PHE A 10 24.80 -7.01 10.58
C PHE A 10 24.87 -5.52 10.21
N VAL A 11 26.05 -4.92 10.32
CA VAL A 11 26.27 -3.51 9.99
C VAL A 11 27.28 -3.43 8.85
N TYR A 12 26.89 -2.72 7.78
CA TYR A 12 27.76 -2.41 6.65
C TYR A 12 27.51 -0.97 6.18
N PRO A 13 28.56 -0.23 5.78
CA PRO A 13 29.97 -0.63 5.82
C PRO A 13 30.51 -0.67 7.27
N PRO A 14 31.67 -1.30 7.53
CA PRO A 14 32.22 -1.36 8.87
C PRO A 14 32.42 0.04 9.47
N THR A 15 32.16 0.21 10.76
CA THR A 15 32.27 1.52 11.44
C THR A 15 33.67 2.11 11.25
N GLY A 16 33.72 3.40 10.91
CA GLY A 16 34.97 4.12 10.66
C GLY A 16 35.55 3.93 9.25
N THR A 17 34.87 3.19 8.37
CA THR A 17 35.22 3.15 6.95
C THR A 17 34.52 4.29 6.20
N ALA A 18 35.23 4.87 5.23
CA ALA A 18 34.72 5.89 4.33
C ALA A 18 35.18 5.58 2.91
N VAL A 19 34.43 6.03 1.91
CA VAL A 19 34.86 5.94 0.52
C VAL A 19 36.12 6.78 0.35
N ALA A 20 37.18 6.18 -0.18
CA ALA A 20 38.44 6.87 -0.42
C ALA A 20 38.32 7.72 -1.71
N THR A 21 37.53 8.80 -1.66
CA THR A 21 37.14 9.62 -2.82
C THR A 21 38.32 10.09 -3.67
N THR A 22 39.48 10.34 -3.06
CA THR A 22 40.73 10.67 -3.77
C THR A 22 41.17 9.62 -4.80
N TYR A 23 40.88 8.33 -4.56
CA TYR A 23 41.27 7.22 -5.44
C TYR A 23 40.12 6.70 -6.29
N PHE A 24 38.89 7.08 -5.96
CA PHE A 24 37.68 6.65 -6.64
C PHE A 24 36.88 7.90 -7.04
N PRO A 25 37.40 8.67 -8.03
CA PRO A 25 36.72 9.86 -8.52
C PRO A 25 35.34 9.50 -9.08
N ASP A 26 34.38 10.40 -8.96
CA ASP A 26 33.07 10.16 -9.54
C ASP A 26 33.12 10.21 -11.08
N ALA A 27 32.06 9.72 -11.73
CA ALA A 27 32.03 9.61 -13.19
C ALA A 27 32.10 10.97 -13.92
N THR A 28 31.75 12.08 -13.27
CA THR A 28 31.90 13.44 -13.82
C THR A 28 33.34 13.92 -13.77
N GLU A 29 34.08 13.55 -12.72
CA GLU A 29 35.51 13.86 -12.57
C GLU A 29 36.38 13.09 -13.57
N VAL A 30 36.00 11.84 -13.91
CA VAL A 30 36.74 11.04 -14.91
C VAL A 30 36.66 11.65 -16.32
N GLY A 31 35.53 12.27 -16.69
CA GLY A 31 35.42 13.09 -17.91
C GLY A 31 35.41 12.35 -19.27
N TYR A 32 35.38 11.00 -19.30
CA TYR A 32 35.40 10.19 -20.53
C TYR A 32 34.23 9.20 -20.62
N GLY A 33 32.99 9.70 -20.58
CA GLY A 33 31.78 8.86 -20.64
C GLY A 33 31.50 8.16 -21.99
N GLY A 34 32.26 8.47 -23.04
CA GLY A 34 31.96 8.04 -24.41
C GLY A 34 30.81 8.86 -25.04
N PRO A 35 30.34 8.50 -26.25
CA PRO A 35 29.20 9.16 -26.87
C PRO A 35 27.90 8.79 -26.13
N THR A 36 27.19 9.80 -25.62
CA THR A 36 25.95 9.62 -24.84
C THR A 36 24.75 10.38 -25.44
N PRO A 37 24.41 10.22 -26.74
CA PRO A 37 23.16 10.77 -27.25
C PRO A 37 21.97 10.09 -26.57
N THR A 38 20.99 10.87 -26.10
CA THR A 38 19.73 10.34 -25.55
C THR A 38 18.67 10.22 -26.64
N GLY A 39 17.70 9.33 -26.44
CA GLY A 39 16.50 9.21 -27.28
C GLY A 39 15.38 10.16 -26.84
N ASP A 40 14.25 10.10 -27.54
CA ASP A 40 13.00 10.74 -27.10
C ASP A 40 12.32 9.91 -25.99
N GLU A 41 11.31 10.48 -25.34
CA GLU A 41 10.54 9.85 -24.27
C GLU A 41 9.64 8.72 -24.75
N ALA A 42 9.40 7.75 -23.86
CA ALA A 42 8.48 6.66 -24.09
C ALA A 42 7.03 7.05 -23.76
N ALA A 43 6.09 6.54 -24.54
CA ALA A 43 4.64 6.68 -24.35
C ALA A 43 3.97 5.30 -24.39
N ALA A 44 4.52 4.31 -23.68
CA ALA A 44 4.07 2.93 -23.82
C ALA A 44 2.60 2.74 -23.43
N ILE A 45 2.05 3.59 -22.56
CA ILE A 45 0.63 3.53 -22.17
C ILE A 45 -0.33 3.84 -23.33
N GLU A 46 0.12 4.61 -24.34
CA GLU A 46 -0.65 4.97 -25.53
C GLU A 46 -0.30 4.11 -26.75
N THR A 47 0.96 3.68 -26.85
CA THR A 47 1.52 3.09 -28.08
C THR A 47 1.68 1.58 -28.04
N ALA A 48 1.77 0.97 -26.85
CA ALA A 48 1.95 -0.47 -26.74
C ALA A 48 0.64 -1.23 -27.03
N PRO A 49 0.71 -2.42 -27.64
CA PRO A 49 -0.48 -3.25 -27.88
C PRO A 49 -1.00 -3.94 -26.61
N SER A 50 -0.19 -3.97 -25.55
CA SER A 50 -0.53 -4.62 -24.27
C SER A 50 0.26 -3.98 -23.11
N LEU A 51 -0.32 -3.98 -21.92
CA LEU A 51 0.38 -3.59 -20.70
C LEU A 51 1.45 -4.63 -20.32
N SER A 52 2.62 -4.18 -19.89
CA SER A 52 3.59 -5.06 -19.22
C SER A 52 3.15 -5.28 -17.77
N LYS A 53 2.69 -6.48 -17.44
CA LYS A 53 2.25 -6.85 -16.09
C LYS A 53 3.44 -7.06 -15.15
N VAL A 54 3.23 -6.78 -13.87
CA VAL A 54 4.09 -7.16 -12.75
C VAL A 54 3.64 -8.54 -12.28
N ASP A 55 4.39 -9.58 -12.63
CA ASP A 55 4.10 -10.98 -12.32
C ASP A 55 5.31 -11.73 -11.69
N SER A 56 6.40 -10.98 -11.45
CA SER A 56 7.65 -11.48 -10.89
C SER A 56 7.83 -10.99 -9.47
N ILE A 57 8.48 -11.83 -8.66
CA ILE A 57 8.95 -11.50 -7.32
C ILE A 57 10.47 -11.70 -7.19
N TYR A 58 11.21 -11.72 -8.29
CA TYR A 58 12.67 -11.79 -8.22
C TYR A 58 13.23 -10.68 -7.30
N PRO A 59 14.26 -10.94 -6.47
CA PRO A 59 15.05 -12.16 -6.31
C PRO A 59 14.49 -13.16 -5.26
N LEU A 60 13.22 -13.02 -4.86
CA LEU A 60 12.61 -13.88 -3.84
C LEU A 60 12.33 -15.29 -4.38
N VAL A 61 12.49 -16.29 -3.51
CA VAL A 61 12.09 -17.67 -3.79
C VAL A 61 10.61 -17.83 -3.52
N LYS A 62 9.83 -18.20 -4.55
CA LYS A 62 8.39 -18.48 -4.41
C LYS A 62 8.14 -19.57 -3.35
N PRO A 63 7.43 -19.28 -2.25
CA PRO A 63 7.12 -20.26 -1.24
C PRO A 63 6.03 -21.24 -1.69
N ALA A 64 6.03 -22.44 -1.11
CA ALA A 64 5.00 -23.45 -1.30
C ALA A 64 4.14 -23.57 -0.03
N ALA A 65 2.84 -23.80 -0.19
CA ALA A 65 1.99 -24.23 0.91
C ALA A 65 2.29 -25.68 1.31
N ALA A 66 1.95 -26.05 2.54
CA ALA A 66 2.11 -27.41 3.04
C ALA A 66 1.35 -28.42 2.17
N GLY A 67 2.08 -29.41 1.64
CA GLY A 67 1.51 -30.48 0.82
C GLY A 67 1.30 -30.13 -0.66
N GLU A 68 1.65 -28.92 -1.09
CA GLU A 68 1.40 -28.44 -2.46
C GLU A 68 2.69 -28.10 -3.22
N SER A 69 2.59 -28.03 -4.55
CA SER A 69 3.65 -27.48 -5.40
C SER A 69 3.45 -25.97 -5.60
N THR A 70 4.53 -25.19 -5.68
CA THR A 70 4.49 -23.72 -5.88
C THR A 70 3.73 -23.28 -7.12
N LYS A 71 3.55 -24.17 -8.11
CA LYS A 71 2.81 -23.86 -9.35
C LYS A 71 1.30 -23.93 -9.20
N ALA A 72 0.79 -24.66 -8.20
CA ALA A 72 -0.65 -24.86 -8.01
C ALA A 72 -1.28 -23.73 -7.18
N PHE A 73 -0.56 -23.22 -6.18
CA PHE A 73 -1.01 -22.19 -5.26
C PHE A 73 0.13 -21.21 -4.97
N ASP A 74 -0.04 -19.94 -5.36
CA ASP A 74 0.94 -18.88 -5.09
C ASP A 74 0.63 -18.25 -3.72
N VAL A 75 1.34 -18.71 -2.69
CA VAL A 75 1.21 -18.24 -1.30
C VAL A 75 1.40 -16.72 -1.19
N THR A 76 2.23 -16.12 -2.06
CA THR A 76 2.53 -14.68 -2.00
C THR A 76 1.34 -13.78 -2.32
N LYS A 77 0.27 -14.34 -2.92
CA LYS A 77 -0.99 -13.65 -3.20
C LYS A 77 -1.98 -13.65 -2.03
N TYR A 78 -1.63 -14.28 -0.91
CA TYR A 78 -2.50 -14.47 0.24
C TYR A 78 -1.84 -13.95 1.52
N TRP A 79 -1.05 -12.88 1.40
CA TRP A 79 -0.37 -12.21 2.51
C TRP A 79 -1.00 -10.86 2.86
N GLY A 80 -2.18 -10.57 2.33
CA GLY A 80 -2.88 -9.30 2.48
C GLY A 80 -1.99 -8.14 2.07
N ASN A 81 -1.87 -7.14 2.94
CA ASN A 81 -1.01 -5.98 2.75
C ASN A 81 0.49 -6.31 2.84
N LEU A 82 0.90 -7.55 3.13
CA LEU A 82 2.30 -7.98 3.11
C LEU A 82 2.68 -8.67 1.80
N SER A 83 1.73 -8.83 0.88
CA SER A 83 1.98 -9.35 -0.46
C SER A 83 2.85 -8.36 -1.25
N PRO A 84 3.88 -8.80 -2.01
CA PRO A 84 4.50 -7.98 -3.04
C PRO A 84 3.48 -7.51 -4.08
N MET A 85 3.70 -6.34 -4.70
CA MET A 85 2.80 -5.86 -5.76
C MET A 85 2.74 -6.87 -6.91
N GLN A 86 1.53 -7.21 -7.35
CA GLN A 86 1.30 -7.94 -8.59
C GLN A 86 0.16 -7.26 -9.36
N SER A 87 0.23 -7.31 -10.69
CA SER A 87 -0.88 -6.83 -11.52
C SER A 87 -2.13 -7.67 -11.27
N VAL A 88 -3.22 -7.00 -10.93
CA VAL A 88 -4.53 -7.64 -10.72
C VAL A 88 -5.45 -7.43 -11.91
N ASP A 89 -6.40 -8.34 -12.08
CA ASP A 89 -7.38 -8.24 -13.16
C ASP A 89 -8.55 -7.33 -12.75
N SER A 90 -9.09 -6.59 -13.71
CA SER A 90 -10.23 -5.71 -13.47
C SER A 90 -11.55 -6.48 -13.40
N VAL A 91 -12.47 -5.99 -12.55
CA VAL A 91 -13.89 -6.40 -12.59
C VAL A 91 -14.57 -6.01 -13.91
N LEU A 92 -14.02 -5.04 -14.65
CA LEU A 92 -14.37 -4.72 -16.02
C LEU A 92 -13.53 -5.61 -16.95
N THR A 93 -14.01 -6.82 -17.23
CA THR A 93 -13.21 -7.90 -17.86
C THR A 93 -12.62 -7.58 -19.24
N GLU A 94 -13.18 -6.62 -19.97
CA GLU A 94 -12.68 -6.19 -21.29
C GLU A 94 -11.83 -4.90 -21.23
N SER A 95 -11.62 -4.36 -20.04
CA SER A 95 -10.89 -3.11 -19.85
C SER A 95 -9.37 -3.33 -19.89
N SER A 96 -8.65 -2.25 -20.16
CA SER A 96 -7.19 -2.20 -20.12
C SER A 96 -6.72 -0.86 -19.57
N PRO A 97 -5.62 -0.81 -18.79
CA PRO A 97 -4.98 0.44 -18.39
C PRO A 97 -4.40 1.26 -19.55
N LEU A 98 -4.22 0.64 -20.72
CA LEU A 98 -3.81 1.35 -21.94
C LEU A 98 -4.86 2.36 -22.37
N ILE A 99 -4.43 3.47 -22.96
CA ILE A 99 -5.33 4.55 -23.38
C ILE A 99 -6.31 4.02 -24.46
N PRO A 100 -7.64 4.24 -24.31
CA PRO A 100 -8.61 3.77 -25.29
C PRO A 100 -8.37 4.35 -26.68
N ALA A 101 -8.65 3.56 -27.72
CA ALA A 101 -8.45 3.98 -29.10
C ALA A 101 -9.20 5.29 -29.42
N GLY A 102 -8.49 6.26 -29.99
CA GLY A 102 -9.02 7.57 -30.32
C GLY A 102 -9.00 8.60 -29.18
N CYS A 103 -8.49 8.22 -28.00
CA CYS A 103 -8.21 9.14 -26.90
C CYS A 103 -6.71 9.50 -26.82
N SER A 104 -6.39 10.55 -26.07
CA SER A 104 -5.02 10.91 -25.66
C SER A 104 -4.94 11.19 -24.16
N LEU A 105 -3.76 11.02 -23.58
CA LEU A 105 -3.47 11.34 -22.18
C LEU A 105 -2.94 12.77 -22.02
N ASN A 106 -3.53 13.52 -21.09
CA ASN A 106 -3.14 14.91 -20.83
C ASN A 106 -2.48 15.09 -19.46
N GLN A 107 -2.84 14.27 -18.48
CA GLN A 107 -2.29 14.32 -17.12
C GLN A 107 -2.43 12.97 -16.42
N VAL A 108 -1.50 12.63 -15.54
CA VAL A 108 -1.53 11.42 -14.71
C VAL A 108 -1.26 11.75 -13.24
N HIS A 109 -1.97 11.07 -12.34
CA HIS A 109 -1.77 11.10 -10.90
C HIS A 109 -1.35 9.70 -10.44
N LEU A 110 -0.29 9.60 -9.66
CA LEU A 110 0.15 8.37 -9.01
C LEU A 110 0.11 8.55 -7.50
N VAL A 111 -0.68 7.72 -6.83
CA VAL A 111 -0.56 7.48 -5.39
C VAL A 111 0.04 6.10 -5.22
N HIS A 112 1.20 5.98 -4.59
CA HIS A 112 1.84 4.69 -4.39
C HIS A 112 2.21 4.44 -2.94
N ARG A 113 2.16 3.17 -2.52
CA ARG A 113 2.63 2.75 -1.22
C ARG A 113 4.16 2.67 -1.19
N HIS A 114 4.75 2.71 0.00
CA HIS A 114 6.08 2.15 0.21
C HIS A 114 6.19 0.68 -0.25
N GLY A 115 7.42 0.25 -0.54
CA GLY A 115 7.75 -1.13 -0.89
C GLY A 115 7.85 -2.04 0.33
N ALA A 116 8.26 -3.28 0.09
CA ALA A 116 8.47 -4.26 1.14
C ALA A 116 9.45 -3.78 2.21
N ARG A 117 9.07 -4.01 3.47
CA ARG A 117 9.80 -3.54 4.65
C ARG A 117 9.96 -4.62 5.70
N TYR A 118 10.82 -4.37 6.66
CA TYR A 118 10.85 -5.12 7.92
C TYR A 118 9.55 -4.91 8.73
N PRO A 119 9.25 -5.79 9.71
CA PRO A 119 8.13 -5.61 10.63
C PRO A 119 8.21 -4.29 11.40
N SER A 120 7.10 -3.85 11.97
CA SER A 120 7.14 -2.73 12.93
C SER A 120 7.88 -3.12 14.21
N GLY A 121 8.48 -2.13 14.89
CA GLY A 121 9.33 -2.32 16.06
C GLY A 121 8.62 -3.08 17.18
N GLY A 122 9.11 -4.28 17.50
CA GLY A 122 8.54 -5.13 18.56
C GLY A 122 7.19 -5.78 18.22
N GLY A 123 6.59 -5.46 17.07
CA GLY A 123 5.35 -6.03 16.57
C GLY A 123 5.56 -7.19 15.59
N GLY A 124 4.46 -7.61 14.96
CA GLY A 124 4.47 -8.66 13.95
C GLY A 124 5.04 -9.98 14.48
N PRO A 125 6.09 -10.56 13.88
CA PRO A 125 6.58 -11.90 14.23
C PRO A 125 7.63 -11.91 15.37
N ALA A 126 8.05 -10.74 15.89
CA ALA A 126 9.05 -10.63 16.96
C ALA A 126 8.68 -11.33 18.29
N PRO A 127 7.41 -11.32 18.75
CA PRO A 127 7.04 -12.00 20.00
C PRO A 127 7.22 -13.53 19.95
N PHE A 128 7.02 -14.16 18.78
CA PHE A 128 7.30 -15.58 18.60
C PHE A 128 8.79 -15.89 18.81
N ALA A 129 9.67 -15.07 18.22
CA ALA A 129 11.11 -15.20 18.39
C ALA A 129 11.52 -15.13 19.87
N THR A 130 10.97 -14.15 20.58
CA THR A 130 11.19 -13.97 22.03
C THR A 130 10.70 -15.19 22.82
N THR A 131 9.53 -15.72 22.48
CA THR A 131 8.97 -16.93 23.11
C THR A 131 9.88 -18.14 22.93
N LEU A 132 10.37 -18.38 21.70
CA LEU A 132 11.31 -19.46 21.42
C LEU A 132 12.62 -19.29 22.19
N HIS A 133 13.18 -18.08 22.19
CA HIS A 133 14.44 -17.81 22.87
C HIS A 133 14.35 -18.08 24.37
N ASN A 134 13.30 -17.59 25.04
CA ASN A 134 13.07 -17.83 26.46
C ASN A 134 12.93 -19.32 26.78
N ALA A 135 12.25 -20.10 25.94
CA ALA A 135 12.13 -21.55 26.11
C ALA A 135 13.47 -22.28 25.98
N THR A 136 14.40 -21.78 25.15
CA THR A 136 15.77 -22.32 25.07
C THR A 136 16.56 -22.08 26.34
N LEU A 137 16.46 -20.89 26.93
CA LEU A 137 17.15 -20.53 28.17
C LEU A 137 16.64 -21.35 29.37
N ALA A 138 15.37 -21.75 29.35
CA ALA A 138 14.78 -22.63 30.36
C ALA A 138 15.22 -24.11 30.27
N GLY A 139 15.98 -24.50 29.23
CA GLY A 139 16.58 -25.84 29.12
C GLY A 139 15.63 -26.95 28.65
N GLY A 140 14.50 -26.62 28.02
CA GLY A 140 13.47 -27.60 27.62
C GLY A 140 13.04 -27.57 26.15
N PHE A 141 13.66 -26.72 25.31
CA PHE A 141 13.24 -26.53 23.92
C PHE A 141 13.87 -27.53 22.93
N SER A 142 13.00 -28.21 22.19
CA SER A 142 13.36 -28.98 21.00
C SER A 142 12.21 -28.97 19.99
N ALA A 143 12.54 -28.87 18.71
CA ALA A 143 11.60 -29.01 17.61
C ALA A 143 11.91 -30.24 16.75
N SER A 144 10.92 -30.80 16.06
CA SER A 144 11.10 -31.96 15.16
C SER A 144 10.21 -31.85 13.91
N GLY A 145 10.40 -32.77 12.96
CA GLY A 145 9.59 -32.80 11.73
C GLY A 145 9.71 -31.51 10.93
N SER A 146 8.58 -30.97 10.45
CA SER A 146 8.58 -29.71 9.70
C SER A 146 9.06 -28.50 10.50
N LEU A 147 9.14 -28.58 11.83
CA LEU A 147 9.65 -27.52 12.70
C LEU A 147 11.11 -27.71 13.09
N GLU A 148 11.80 -28.75 12.60
CA GLU A 148 13.18 -29.05 12.99
C GLU A 148 14.15 -27.88 12.78
N PHE A 149 13.93 -27.06 11.75
CA PHE A 149 14.73 -25.86 11.46
C PHE A 149 14.75 -24.87 12.64
N LEU A 150 13.70 -24.84 13.48
CA LEU A 150 13.64 -23.97 14.65
C LEU A 150 14.74 -24.28 15.67
N ASN A 151 15.35 -25.46 15.66
CA ASN A 151 16.47 -25.77 16.54
C ASN A 151 17.70 -24.88 16.25
N THR A 152 17.85 -24.35 15.05
CA THR A 152 18.99 -23.49 14.67
C THR A 152 18.58 -22.13 14.11
N TRP A 153 17.27 -21.89 14.02
CA TRP A 153 16.72 -20.64 13.51
C TRP A 153 17.03 -19.45 14.43
N THR A 154 17.36 -18.31 13.84
CA THR A 154 17.66 -17.04 14.51
C THR A 154 16.81 -15.94 13.87
N TYR A 155 16.36 -14.97 14.66
CA TYR A 155 15.57 -13.87 14.16
C TYR A 155 16.48 -12.81 13.52
N LYS A 156 16.41 -12.70 12.19
CA LYS A 156 17.29 -11.84 11.37
C LYS A 156 16.62 -10.57 10.86
N LEU A 157 15.33 -10.40 11.15
CA LEU A 157 14.58 -9.24 10.68
C LEU A 157 14.98 -7.99 11.48
N GLY A 158 15.14 -6.88 10.77
CA GLY A 158 15.22 -5.55 11.35
C GLY A 158 13.84 -5.05 11.77
N ALA A 159 13.69 -3.72 11.84
CA ALA A 159 12.42 -3.07 12.11
C ALA A 159 12.23 -1.86 11.19
N GLU A 160 10.98 -1.61 10.79
CA GLU A 160 10.46 -0.45 10.03
C GLU A 160 11.00 -0.22 8.61
N LEU A 161 12.31 -0.36 8.40
CA LEU A 161 13.02 0.04 7.19
C LEU A 161 12.63 -0.80 5.96
N LEU A 162 12.76 -0.20 4.78
CA LEU A 162 12.65 -0.94 3.51
C LEU A 162 13.68 -2.07 3.44
N THR A 163 13.26 -3.19 2.86
CA THR A 163 14.18 -4.27 2.50
C THR A 163 14.85 -3.96 1.16
N PRO A 164 15.94 -4.67 0.79
CA PRO A 164 16.51 -4.56 -0.54
C PRO A 164 15.50 -4.87 -1.66
N PHE A 165 14.59 -5.82 -1.43
CA PHE A 165 13.50 -6.11 -2.37
C PHE A 165 12.49 -4.96 -2.46
N GLY A 166 12.11 -4.35 -1.32
CA GLY A 166 11.24 -3.17 -1.34
C GLY A 166 11.84 -2.02 -2.15
N ARG A 167 13.13 -1.75 -1.99
CA ARG A 167 13.85 -0.76 -2.82
C ARG A 167 13.77 -1.06 -4.31
N GLU A 168 13.94 -2.33 -4.70
CA GLU A 168 13.76 -2.79 -6.08
C GLU A 168 12.33 -2.56 -6.57
N GLU A 169 11.31 -2.84 -5.76
CA GLU A 169 9.90 -2.62 -6.14
C GLU A 169 9.65 -1.15 -6.53
N LEU A 170 10.10 -0.18 -5.73
CA LEU A 170 9.90 1.24 -6.08
C LEU A 170 10.78 1.71 -7.23
N PHE A 171 12.01 1.21 -7.33
CA PHE A 171 12.87 1.54 -8.46
C PHE A 171 12.26 1.04 -9.77
N ASN A 172 11.75 -0.18 -9.79
CA ASN A 172 11.03 -0.76 -10.92
C ASN A 172 9.70 -0.04 -11.19
N LEU A 173 8.99 0.43 -10.16
CA LEU A 173 7.81 1.28 -10.32
C LEU A 173 8.19 2.59 -11.03
N GLY A 174 9.27 3.26 -10.61
CA GLY A 174 9.78 4.48 -11.24
C GLY A 174 10.13 4.28 -12.72
N ILE A 175 10.86 3.21 -13.04
CA ILE A 175 11.19 2.84 -14.43
C ILE A 175 9.91 2.59 -15.24
N GLY A 176 9.02 1.72 -14.72
CA GLY A 176 7.80 1.35 -15.40
C GLY A 176 6.90 2.57 -15.66
N PHE A 177 6.80 3.47 -14.68
CA PHE A 177 6.03 4.69 -14.79
C PHE A 177 6.64 5.66 -15.81
N ARG A 178 7.97 5.79 -15.87
CA ARG A 178 8.67 6.57 -16.92
C ARG A 178 8.44 5.98 -18.31
N VAL A 179 8.49 4.66 -18.46
CA VAL A 179 8.25 3.99 -19.75
C VAL A 179 6.79 4.18 -20.21
N GLN A 180 5.85 4.14 -19.27
CA GLN A 180 4.42 4.29 -19.57
C GLN A 180 4.05 5.74 -19.90
N TYR A 181 4.52 6.70 -19.10
CA TYR A 181 4.01 8.07 -19.07
C TYR A 181 5.07 9.15 -19.36
N GLY A 182 6.29 8.77 -19.75
CA GLY A 182 7.42 9.69 -19.91
C GLY A 182 7.18 10.83 -20.90
N ASP A 183 6.38 10.61 -21.95
CA ASP A 183 6.05 11.65 -22.93
C ASP A 183 5.39 12.89 -22.31
N LEU A 184 4.65 12.73 -21.20
CA LEU A 184 4.05 13.84 -20.44
C LEU A 184 5.10 14.81 -19.88
N LEU A 185 6.38 14.41 -19.80
CA LEU A 185 7.44 15.29 -19.33
C LEU A 185 7.66 16.51 -20.23
N LYS A 186 7.29 16.39 -21.51
CA LYS A 186 7.31 17.49 -22.48
C LYS A 186 6.35 18.63 -22.10
N GLY A 187 5.38 18.34 -21.24
CA GLY A 187 4.41 19.31 -20.73
C GLY A 187 4.87 20.09 -19.50
N PHE A 188 5.99 19.75 -18.86
CA PHE A 188 6.49 20.52 -17.73
C PHE A 188 7.19 21.81 -18.18
N THR A 189 6.91 22.90 -17.47
CA THR A 189 7.60 24.19 -17.61
C THR A 189 8.55 24.50 -16.44
N GLU A 190 8.40 23.76 -15.34
CA GLU A 190 9.18 23.87 -14.10
C GLU A 190 9.51 22.46 -13.56
N LEU A 191 10.40 22.36 -12.57
CA LEU A 191 10.71 21.08 -11.94
C LEU A 191 9.46 20.53 -11.22
N PRO A 192 9.11 19.24 -11.39
CA PRO A 192 7.97 18.65 -10.70
C PRO A 192 8.12 18.74 -9.18
N VAL A 193 7.00 18.86 -8.48
CA VAL A 193 6.92 18.64 -7.03
C VAL A 193 6.23 17.32 -6.78
N TRP A 194 6.94 16.40 -6.14
CA TRP A 194 6.41 15.09 -5.72
C TRP A 194 6.48 14.98 -4.20
N ARG A 195 5.51 14.29 -3.61
CA ARG A 195 5.28 14.32 -2.16
C ARG A 195 5.44 12.95 -1.53
N THR A 196 5.89 12.93 -0.29
CA THR A 196 5.97 11.75 0.58
C THR A 196 5.82 12.18 2.03
N THR A 197 5.73 11.23 2.95
CA THR A 197 5.73 11.49 4.39
C THR A 197 7.12 11.25 5.02
N SER A 198 7.31 11.70 6.27
CA SER A 198 8.64 11.80 6.89
C SER A 198 9.18 10.51 7.50
N GLU A 199 8.41 9.43 7.53
CA GLU A 199 8.95 8.14 7.96
C GLU A 199 10.06 7.65 7.04
N ASP A 200 11.09 7.00 7.60
CA ASP A 200 12.29 6.60 6.84
C ASP A 200 11.95 5.75 5.61
N ARG A 201 11.10 4.72 5.77
CA ARG A 201 10.64 3.87 4.67
C ARG A 201 9.89 4.63 3.58
N MET A 202 9.24 5.74 3.93
CA MET A 202 8.45 6.57 3.02
C MET A 202 9.34 7.47 2.19
N VAL A 203 10.31 8.11 2.83
CA VAL A 203 11.34 8.88 2.15
C VAL A 203 12.18 7.96 1.25
N ASP A 204 12.65 6.82 1.75
CA ASP A 204 13.45 5.87 0.98
C ASP A 204 12.67 5.34 -0.25
N SER A 205 11.36 5.09 -0.10
CA SER A 205 10.49 4.67 -1.20
C SER A 205 10.37 5.72 -2.30
N ALA A 206 10.11 6.98 -1.93
CA ALA A 206 9.98 8.08 -2.87
C ALA A 206 11.30 8.35 -3.62
N LEU A 207 12.43 8.26 -2.92
CA LEU A 207 13.76 8.41 -3.53
C LEU A 207 14.08 7.27 -4.50
N HIS A 208 13.76 6.02 -4.16
CA HIS A 208 13.96 4.89 -5.08
C HIS A 208 13.07 4.99 -6.32
N PHE A 209 11.81 5.42 -6.17
CA PHE A 209 10.94 5.74 -7.29
C PHE A 209 11.57 6.82 -8.19
N ALA A 210 12.00 7.94 -7.61
CA ALA A 210 12.59 9.03 -8.38
C ALA A 210 13.91 8.63 -9.07
N ALA A 211 14.75 7.85 -8.39
CA ALA A 211 15.97 7.29 -8.97
C ALA A 211 15.68 6.36 -10.16
N GLY A 212 14.61 5.57 -10.09
CA GLY A 212 14.15 4.74 -11.20
C GLY A 212 13.56 5.55 -12.36
N PHE A 213 12.83 6.62 -12.05
CA PHE A 213 12.15 7.46 -13.04
C PHE A 213 13.10 8.42 -13.79
N PHE A 214 14.05 9.04 -13.09
CA PHE A 214 14.98 10.03 -13.65
C PHE A 214 16.39 9.49 -13.89
N GLY A 215 16.78 8.44 -13.17
CA GLY A 215 18.11 7.83 -13.23
C GLY A 215 18.98 8.17 -12.02
N VAL A 216 19.77 7.19 -11.58
CA VAL A 216 20.56 7.22 -10.34
C VAL A 216 21.61 8.34 -10.27
N ARG A 217 21.98 8.95 -11.40
CA ARG A 217 23.01 9.99 -11.46
C ARG A 217 22.48 11.42 -11.34
N THR A 218 21.21 11.65 -11.67
CA THR A 218 20.66 13.01 -11.85
C THR A 218 19.36 13.25 -11.09
N TYR A 219 18.68 12.21 -10.59
CA TYR A 219 17.35 12.36 -9.99
C TYR A 219 17.25 13.45 -8.92
N GLN A 220 18.33 13.70 -8.16
CA GLN A 220 18.37 14.74 -7.12
C GLN A 220 18.19 16.18 -7.64
N SER A 221 18.42 16.42 -8.93
CA SER A 221 18.24 17.73 -9.58
C SER A 221 17.05 17.79 -10.55
N ASP A 222 16.36 16.67 -10.77
CA ASP A 222 15.34 16.54 -11.81
C ASP A 222 13.91 16.78 -11.28
N TYR A 223 13.73 16.95 -9.96
CA TYR A 223 12.46 17.27 -9.31
C TYR A 223 12.68 17.85 -7.90
N ASN A 224 11.60 18.34 -7.28
CA ASN A 224 11.54 18.75 -5.88
C ASN A 224 10.80 17.68 -5.05
N GLN A 225 11.47 17.11 -4.06
CA GLN A 225 10.84 16.24 -3.06
C GLN A 225 10.26 17.09 -1.92
N LEU A 226 8.95 17.09 -1.78
CA LEU A 226 8.28 17.58 -0.57
C LEU A 226 8.10 16.42 0.42
N ILE A 227 8.51 16.62 1.67
CA ILE A 227 8.39 15.66 2.76
C ILE A 227 7.45 16.25 3.82
N MET A 228 6.31 15.62 4.02
CA MET A 228 5.29 16.01 4.98
C MET A 228 5.56 15.30 6.32
N VAL A 229 5.52 16.04 7.42
CA VAL A 229 5.79 15.48 8.75
C VAL A 229 4.68 14.51 9.13
N GLU A 230 5.06 13.29 9.49
CA GLU A 230 4.22 12.23 10.02
C GLU A 230 4.45 12.16 11.52
N ASN A 231 3.75 13.03 12.25
CA ASN A 231 3.79 13.12 13.69
C ASN A 231 2.55 13.86 14.20
N GLU A 232 2.22 13.66 15.46
CA GLU A 232 1.15 14.38 16.15
C GLU A 232 1.31 15.90 15.98
N GLY A 233 0.19 16.60 15.78
CA GLY A 233 0.12 18.05 15.58
C GLY A 233 0.38 18.55 14.16
N PHE A 234 0.62 17.67 13.17
CA PHE A 234 0.81 18.04 11.77
C PHE A 234 -0.32 17.54 10.86
N ASN A 235 -0.90 18.45 10.07
CA ASN A 235 -1.85 18.09 9.02
C ASN A 235 -1.13 17.38 7.88
N ASN A 236 -1.59 16.16 7.57
CA ASN A 236 -0.99 15.33 6.53
C ASN A 236 -2.04 14.49 5.80
N THR A 237 -2.29 14.82 4.53
CA THR A 237 -3.21 14.09 3.65
C THR A 237 -2.69 12.71 3.23
N LEU A 238 -1.38 12.47 3.38
CA LEU A 238 -0.69 11.22 3.05
C LEU A 238 -0.40 10.34 4.28
N ALA A 239 -0.74 10.80 5.48
CA ALA A 239 -0.76 10.04 6.74
C ALA A 239 -1.79 10.64 7.74
N PRO A 240 -3.08 10.61 7.40
CA PRO A 240 -4.13 11.27 8.18
C PRO A 240 -4.37 10.64 9.57
N CYS A 241 -4.05 9.35 9.75
CA CYS A 241 -4.25 8.66 11.03
C CYS A 241 -3.37 9.23 12.14
N ASP A 242 -2.15 9.68 11.83
CA ASP A 242 -1.22 10.23 12.81
C ASP A 242 -1.48 11.72 13.11
N SER A 243 -2.50 12.29 12.45
CA SER A 243 -2.96 13.63 12.73
C SER A 243 -3.88 13.61 13.96
N GLU A 244 -3.66 14.52 14.90
CA GLU A 244 -4.54 14.72 16.07
C GLU A 244 -5.98 15.09 15.67
N PHE A 245 -6.21 15.41 14.40
CA PHE A 245 -7.49 15.84 13.85
C PHE A 245 -8.44 14.68 13.54
N CYS A 246 -7.97 13.42 13.61
CA CYS A 246 -8.85 12.25 13.54
C CYS A 246 -8.70 11.22 14.68
N PRO A 247 -9.03 11.58 15.94
CA PRO A 247 -8.92 10.66 17.08
C PRO A 247 -9.68 9.34 16.92
N ASN A 248 -10.85 9.34 16.27
CA ASN A 248 -11.64 8.13 16.00
C ASN A 248 -10.97 7.14 15.03
N ALA A 249 -9.91 7.57 14.32
CA ALA A 249 -9.06 6.66 13.54
C ALA A 249 -8.12 5.82 14.42
N ASN A 250 -7.92 6.17 15.69
CA ASN A 250 -6.90 5.56 16.56
C ASN A 250 -7.39 5.32 18.00
N ASN A 251 -8.70 5.10 18.20
CA ASN A 251 -9.28 4.85 19.52
C ASN A 251 -10.19 3.61 19.54
N ALA A 252 -11.04 3.48 20.57
CA ALA A 252 -11.95 2.33 20.73
C ALA A 252 -12.90 2.09 19.54
N VAL A 253 -13.14 3.09 18.69
CA VAL A 253 -13.92 2.96 17.45
C VAL A 253 -13.28 1.95 16.48
N THR A 254 -11.96 1.77 16.50
CA THR A 254 -11.28 0.78 15.65
C THR A 254 -11.19 -0.62 16.25
N SER A 255 -11.73 -0.83 17.47
CA SER A 255 -11.60 -2.10 18.20
C SER A 255 -12.21 -3.31 17.49
N LEU A 256 -13.18 -3.09 16.59
CA LEU A 256 -13.77 -4.15 15.78
C LEU A 256 -12.75 -4.79 14.83
N ALA A 257 -11.79 -4.02 14.30
CA ALA A 257 -10.69 -4.54 13.50
C ALA A 257 -9.86 -5.57 14.27
N THR A 258 -9.32 -5.19 15.44
CA THR A 258 -8.50 -6.10 16.26
C THR A 258 -9.30 -7.32 16.75
N THR A 259 -10.55 -7.11 17.15
CA THR A 259 -11.42 -8.18 17.67
C THR A 259 -11.79 -9.19 16.59
N SER A 260 -12.12 -8.73 15.38
CA SER A 260 -12.45 -9.60 14.25
C SER A 260 -11.27 -10.45 13.82
N VAL A 261 -10.07 -9.86 13.68
CA VAL A 261 -8.82 -10.58 13.39
C VAL A 261 -8.57 -11.67 14.44
N THR A 262 -8.67 -11.34 15.72
CA THR A 262 -8.40 -12.27 16.83
C THR A 262 -9.38 -13.46 16.85
N ASN A 263 -10.67 -13.16 16.68
CA ASN A 263 -11.72 -14.18 16.65
C ASN A 263 -11.57 -15.11 15.44
N TRP A 264 -11.32 -14.54 14.26
CA TRP A 264 -11.12 -15.31 13.04
C TRP A 264 -9.86 -16.18 13.11
N THR A 265 -8.74 -15.63 13.60
CA THR A 265 -7.49 -16.36 13.85
C THR A 265 -7.69 -17.58 14.75
N SER A 266 -8.57 -17.45 15.75
CA SER A 266 -8.93 -18.56 16.65
C SER A 266 -9.75 -19.67 15.97
N ILE A 267 -10.41 -19.36 14.84
CA ILE A 267 -11.17 -20.31 14.03
C ILE A 267 -10.24 -21.04 13.06
N TYR A 268 -9.58 -20.33 12.15
CA TYR A 268 -8.89 -20.96 11.03
C TYR A 268 -7.56 -21.63 11.41
N LEU A 269 -6.85 -21.14 12.44
CA LEU A 269 -5.58 -21.74 12.89
C LEU A 269 -5.72 -22.85 13.92
N LYS A 270 -6.94 -23.18 14.36
CA LYS A 270 -7.16 -24.23 15.36
C LYS A 270 -6.58 -25.59 14.93
N SER A 271 -6.75 -25.94 13.64
CA SER A 271 -6.22 -27.17 13.07
C SER A 271 -4.70 -27.12 12.91
N ALA A 272 -4.14 -25.97 12.52
CA ALA A 272 -2.70 -25.75 12.43
C ALA A 272 -2.00 -25.98 13.78
N VAL A 273 -2.53 -25.38 14.86
CA VAL A 273 -1.98 -25.56 16.21
C VAL A 273 -2.01 -27.03 16.62
N THR A 274 -3.13 -27.72 16.39
CA THR A 274 -3.25 -29.15 16.71
C THR A 274 -2.23 -30.00 15.93
N ARG A 275 -1.97 -29.66 14.66
CA ARG A 275 -1.00 -30.35 13.80
C ARG A 275 0.45 -30.08 14.22
N LEU A 276 0.77 -28.84 14.58
CA LEU A 276 2.15 -28.38 14.81
C LEU A 276 2.62 -28.57 16.26
N GLN A 277 1.72 -28.49 17.26
CA GLN A 277 2.09 -28.62 18.68
C GLN A 277 2.88 -29.90 19.03
N PRO A 278 2.55 -31.10 18.52
CA PRO A 278 3.30 -32.32 18.84
C PRO A 278 4.77 -32.29 18.39
N LEU A 279 5.11 -31.40 17.45
CA LEU A 279 6.46 -31.22 16.92
C LEU A 279 7.30 -30.24 17.76
N LEU A 280 6.72 -29.61 18.79
CA LEU A 280 7.39 -28.68 19.69
C LEU A 280 7.37 -29.18 21.14
N LYS A 281 8.52 -29.08 21.80
CA LYS A 281 8.66 -29.26 23.25
C LYS A 281 9.18 -27.97 23.88
N GLY A 282 8.72 -27.69 25.10
CA GLY A 282 9.11 -26.51 25.86
C GLY A 282 8.34 -25.22 25.51
N VAL A 283 7.45 -25.26 24.51
CA VAL A 283 6.59 -24.15 24.08
C VAL A 283 5.17 -24.65 23.90
N ASN A 284 4.21 -23.91 24.44
CA ASN A 284 2.78 -24.11 24.20
C ASN A 284 2.33 -23.21 23.05
N LEU A 285 2.06 -23.80 21.90
CA LEU A 285 1.64 -23.12 20.68
C LEU A 285 0.15 -22.76 20.79
N THR A 286 -0.14 -21.48 20.57
CA THR A 286 -1.50 -20.93 20.47
C THR A 286 -1.76 -20.47 19.03
N THR A 287 -3.00 -20.09 18.73
CA THR A 287 -3.35 -19.52 17.43
C THR A 287 -2.66 -18.18 17.19
N VAL A 288 -2.36 -17.41 18.24
CA VAL A 288 -1.56 -16.18 18.14
C VAL A 288 -0.14 -16.48 17.65
N GLN A 289 0.55 -17.45 18.26
CA GLN A 289 1.89 -17.82 17.80
C GLN A 289 1.88 -18.45 16.41
N ALA A 290 0.84 -19.22 16.06
CA ALA A 290 0.68 -19.72 14.69
C ALA A 290 0.47 -18.57 13.67
N TYR A 291 -0.23 -17.51 14.06
CA TYR A 291 -0.38 -16.30 13.24
C TYR A 291 0.96 -15.55 13.07
N GLU A 292 1.72 -15.41 14.16
CA GLU A 292 3.08 -14.83 14.13
C GLU A 292 4.02 -15.62 13.22
N MET A 293 3.85 -16.94 13.13
CA MET A 293 4.58 -17.80 12.18
C MET A 293 4.16 -17.54 10.72
N GLN A 294 2.88 -17.24 10.44
CA GLN A 294 2.45 -16.81 9.10
C GLN A 294 3.02 -15.43 8.73
N LEU A 295 3.03 -14.49 9.67
CA LEU A 295 3.70 -13.19 9.51
C LEU A 295 5.20 -13.37 9.26
N MET A 296 5.84 -14.29 9.98
CA MET A 296 7.26 -14.60 9.80
C MET A 296 7.57 -15.04 8.38
N CYS A 297 6.73 -15.89 7.78
CA CYS A 297 6.85 -16.31 6.39
C CYS A 297 6.90 -15.10 5.43
N ALA A 298 5.91 -14.21 5.51
CA ALA A 298 5.84 -13.05 4.61
C ALA A 298 7.07 -12.13 4.80
N TYR A 299 7.38 -11.75 6.05
CA TYR A 299 8.47 -10.82 6.34
C TYR A 299 9.87 -11.39 6.06
N GLU A 300 10.14 -12.65 6.41
CA GLU A 300 11.42 -13.28 6.06
C GLU A 300 11.57 -13.45 4.56
N THR A 301 10.49 -13.77 3.84
CA THR A 301 10.59 -13.91 2.38
C THR A 301 10.98 -12.59 1.75
N VAL A 302 10.29 -11.48 2.05
CA VAL A 302 10.60 -10.18 1.43
C VAL A 302 11.88 -9.51 1.95
N ALA A 303 12.41 -9.94 3.10
CA ALA A 303 13.63 -9.37 3.68
C ALA A 303 14.89 -10.21 3.43
N LEU A 304 14.76 -11.54 3.43
CA LEU A 304 15.87 -12.49 3.38
C LEU A 304 15.87 -13.33 2.10
N GLY A 305 14.82 -13.22 1.27
CA GLY A 305 14.67 -13.96 0.02
C GLY A 305 13.90 -15.28 0.14
N TYR A 306 13.70 -15.80 1.35
CA TYR A 306 13.02 -17.08 1.61
C TYR A 306 12.66 -17.23 3.10
N SER A 307 11.65 -18.05 3.40
CA SER A 307 11.32 -18.46 4.77
C SER A 307 10.90 -19.92 4.85
N ASP A 308 11.45 -20.63 5.84
CA ASP A 308 11.05 -22.00 6.19
C ASP A 308 9.63 -22.07 6.79
N PHE A 309 9.10 -20.94 7.30
CA PHE A 309 7.78 -20.89 7.90
C PHE A 309 6.64 -21.07 6.90
N CYS A 310 6.88 -20.72 5.63
CA CYS A 310 5.81 -20.72 4.63
C CYS A 310 5.20 -22.10 4.39
N GLY A 311 6.06 -23.13 4.36
CA GLY A 311 5.67 -24.52 4.11
C GLY A 311 4.98 -25.22 5.29
N LEU A 312 4.73 -24.51 6.39
CA LEU A 312 4.06 -25.06 7.58
C LEU A 312 2.54 -25.03 7.49
N PHE A 313 2.00 -24.16 6.63
CA PHE A 313 0.58 -23.85 6.54
C PHE A 313 -0.01 -24.32 5.21
N THR A 314 -1.23 -24.85 5.26
CA THR A 314 -1.96 -25.33 4.08
C THR A 314 -2.53 -24.17 3.27
N GLU A 315 -3.00 -24.46 2.05
CA GLU A 315 -3.72 -23.48 1.24
C GLU A 315 -4.93 -22.85 1.97
N GLU A 316 -5.73 -23.66 2.67
CA GLU A 316 -6.88 -23.18 3.45
C GLU A 316 -6.44 -22.23 4.57
N GLU A 317 -5.31 -22.50 5.21
CA GLU A 317 -4.76 -21.65 6.26
C GLU A 317 -4.17 -20.35 5.72
N TRP A 318 -3.64 -20.34 4.49
CA TRP A 318 -3.23 -19.12 3.80
C TRP A 318 -4.42 -18.27 3.34
N LYS A 319 -5.48 -18.90 2.83
CA LYS A 319 -6.76 -18.21 2.55
C LYS A 319 -7.35 -17.60 3.82
N GLY A 320 -7.27 -18.32 4.95
CA GLY A 320 -7.64 -17.80 6.26
C GLY A 320 -6.78 -16.61 6.70
N PHE A 321 -5.47 -16.62 6.39
CA PHE A 321 -4.57 -15.51 6.68
C PHE A 321 -4.91 -14.25 5.86
N GLU A 322 -5.13 -14.38 4.55
CA GLU A 322 -5.64 -13.28 3.71
C GLU A 322 -6.90 -12.68 4.33
N TYR A 323 -7.90 -13.52 4.62
CA TYR A 323 -9.17 -13.06 5.16
C TYR A 323 -9.05 -12.41 6.55
N SER A 324 -8.07 -12.83 7.36
CA SER A 324 -7.79 -12.15 8.63
C SER A 324 -7.36 -10.70 8.40
N ILE A 325 -6.54 -10.45 7.38
CA ILE A 325 -6.06 -9.12 7.04
C ILE A 325 -7.18 -8.33 6.37
N ASP A 326 -8.01 -8.96 5.55
CA ASP A 326 -9.20 -8.35 4.96
C ASP A 326 -10.16 -7.83 6.02
N LEU A 327 -10.44 -8.60 7.07
CA LEU A 327 -11.23 -8.16 8.23
C LEU A 327 -10.57 -6.96 8.93
N GLY A 328 -9.26 -7.05 9.18
CA GLY A 328 -8.51 -5.97 9.83
C GLY A 328 -8.56 -4.66 9.06
N PHE A 329 -8.40 -4.70 7.74
CA PHE A 329 -8.48 -3.53 6.87
C PHE A 329 -9.90 -3.02 6.71
N TRP A 330 -10.88 -3.90 6.45
CA TRP A 330 -12.28 -3.51 6.26
C TRP A 330 -12.80 -2.68 7.45
N TYR A 331 -12.57 -3.18 8.68
CA TYR A 331 -13.05 -2.55 9.91
C TYR A 331 -12.08 -1.55 10.54
N GLY A 332 -10.86 -1.40 9.99
CA GLY A 332 -9.84 -0.48 10.51
C GLY A 332 -9.60 0.76 9.64
N PHE A 333 -9.58 0.59 8.31
CA PHE A 333 -9.19 1.63 7.34
C PHE A 333 -10.02 1.59 6.05
N GLY A 334 -10.96 0.65 6.00
CA GLY A 334 -11.78 0.34 4.85
C GLY A 334 -13.22 0.81 5.02
N PRO A 335 -14.12 0.27 4.18
CA PRO A 335 -15.51 0.72 4.11
C PRO A 335 -16.31 0.54 5.40
N GLY A 336 -15.92 -0.39 6.28
CA GLY A 336 -16.62 -0.65 7.54
C GLY A 336 -16.22 0.27 8.70
N GLN A 337 -15.15 1.05 8.57
CA GLN A 337 -14.71 1.92 9.65
C GLN A 337 -15.33 3.33 9.50
N PRO A 338 -16.03 3.87 10.52
CA PRO A 338 -16.88 5.07 10.39
C PRO A 338 -16.15 6.41 10.19
N SER A 339 -14.83 6.46 10.27
CA SER A 339 -14.02 7.65 9.97
C SER A 339 -13.11 7.49 8.74
N SER A 340 -13.15 6.36 8.03
CA SER A 340 -12.31 6.10 6.86
C SER A 340 -12.52 7.13 5.74
N SER A 341 -13.76 7.52 5.48
CA SER A 341 -14.05 8.58 4.49
C SER A 341 -13.44 9.91 4.91
N ALA A 342 -13.53 10.26 6.21
CA ALA A 342 -12.94 11.48 6.76
C ALA A 342 -11.40 11.47 6.70
N GLN A 343 -10.75 10.34 6.95
CA GLN A 343 -9.30 10.20 6.83
C GLN A 343 -8.82 10.50 5.39
N GLY A 344 -9.50 9.97 4.37
CA GLY A 344 -9.13 10.16 2.97
C GLY A 344 -9.57 11.48 2.34
N ILE A 345 -10.44 12.26 2.99
CA ILE A 345 -11.12 13.40 2.32
C ILE A 345 -10.17 14.56 1.99
N GLY A 346 -9.11 14.78 2.78
CA GLY A 346 -8.13 15.82 2.51
C GLY A 346 -7.39 15.60 1.18
N TYR A 347 -7.06 14.34 0.85
CA TYR A 347 -6.50 14.00 -0.46
C TYR A 347 -7.52 14.26 -1.60
N VAL A 348 -8.82 14.03 -1.36
CA VAL A 348 -9.87 14.35 -2.34
C VAL A 348 -9.97 15.87 -2.57
N GLN A 349 -9.82 16.69 -1.53
CA GLN A 349 -9.75 18.15 -1.66
C GLN A 349 -8.56 18.59 -2.53
N GLU A 350 -7.38 18.01 -2.30
CA GLU A 350 -6.18 18.23 -3.11
C GLU A 350 -6.35 17.78 -4.57
N LEU A 351 -6.96 16.61 -4.81
CA LEU A 351 -7.26 16.11 -6.15
C LEU A 351 -8.18 17.08 -6.89
N VAL A 352 -9.24 17.58 -6.24
CA VAL A 352 -10.15 18.57 -6.83
C VAL A 352 -9.38 19.85 -7.17
N ALA A 353 -8.49 20.33 -6.29
CA ALA A 353 -7.67 21.51 -6.53
C ALA A 353 -6.79 21.34 -7.78
N ARG A 354 -6.10 20.20 -7.91
CA ARG A 354 -5.26 19.88 -9.09
C ARG A 354 -6.09 19.76 -10.38
N LEU A 355 -7.23 19.07 -10.36
CA LEU A 355 -8.08 18.88 -11.54
C LEU A 355 -8.77 20.17 -12.00
N THR A 356 -9.05 21.10 -11.07
CA THR A 356 -9.69 22.39 -11.38
C THR A 356 -8.69 23.53 -11.52
N LYS A 357 -7.40 23.27 -11.29
CA LYS A 357 -6.33 24.27 -11.18
C LYS A 357 -6.71 25.45 -10.26
N THR A 358 -7.41 25.15 -9.17
CA THR A 358 -7.91 26.15 -8.22
C THR A 358 -7.34 25.87 -6.83
N PRO A 359 -6.66 26.83 -6.18
CA PRO A 359 -6.09 26.63 -4.85
C PRO A 359 -7.14 26.28 -3.79
N ILE A 360 -6.73 25.46 -2.81
CA ILE A 360 -7.52 25.21 -1.60
C ILE A 360 -7.58 26.50 -0.78
N THR A 361 -8.76 26.83 -0.25
CA THR A 361 -8.98 28.03 0.57
C THR A 361 -9.59 27.73 1.94
N THR A 362 -10.08 26.51 2.14
CA THR A 362 -10.60 26.01 3.40
C THR A 362 -9.76 24.80 3.82
N PHE A 363 -9.27 24.82 5.06
CA PHE A 363 -8.37 23.80 5.61
C PHE A 363 -8.98 23.24 6.90
N ASP A 364 -10.13 22.58 6.75
CA ASP A 364 -10.98 22.03 7.81
C ASP A 364 -10.88 20.49 7.93
N THR A 365 -9.90 19.89 7.26
CA THR A 365 -9.65 18.43 7.27
C THR A 365 -8.16 18.15 7.48
N THR A 366 -7.59 17.13 6.82
CA THR A 366 -6.16 16.77 6.88
C THR A 366 -5.26 17.58 5.94
N ALA A 367 -5.81 18.47 5.10
CA ALA A 367 -5.04 19.39 4.25
C ALA A 367 -4.22 20.40 5.06
N ASN A 368 -3.03 20.76 4.60
CA ASN A 368 -2.11 21.64 5.31
C ASN A 368 -2.10 23.04 4.68
N ALA A 369 -2.60 24.04 5.41
CA ALA A 369 -2.72 25.42 4.91
C ALA A 369 -1.41 26.04 4.40
N THR A 370 -0.26 25.67 4.99
CA THR A 370 1.04 26.23 4.58
C THR A 370 1.56 25.58 3.31
N LEU A 371 1.45 24.25 3.22
CA LEU A 371 1.96 23.48 2.08
C LEU A 371 1.03 23.61 0.87
N ASP A 372 -0.27 23.44 1.07
CA ASP A 372 -1.27 23.40 -0.01
C ASP A 372 -1.71 24.80 -0.44
N GLY A 373 -1.46 25.81 0.39
CA GLY A 373 -1.70 27.23 0.09
C GLY A 373 -0.60 27.89 -0.76
N SER A 374 0.45 27.15 -1.16
CA SER A 374 1.61 27.68 -1.86
C SER A 374 1.82 26.96 -3.20
N ASN A 375 1.90 27.71 -4.30
CA ASN A 375 2.18 27.17 -5.63
C ASN A 375 3.59 26.55 -5.76
N ILE A 376 4.48 26.78 -4.79
CA ILE A 376 5.84 26.20 -4.77
C ILE A 376 5.80 24.76 -4.25
N THR A 377 5.00 24.51 -3.22
CA THR A 377 4.90 23.19 -2.55
C THR A 377 3.70 22.38 -3.02
N PHE A 378 2.70 23.05 -3.60
CA PHE A 378 1.51 22.43 -4.18
C PHE A 378 1.16 23.09 -5.53
N PRO A 379 2.01 22.93 -6.56
CA PRO A 379 1.70 23.40 -7.91
C PRO A 379 0.46 22.69 -8.46
N LEU A 380 -0.37 23.43 -9.21
CA LEU A 380 -1.65 22.94 -9.72
C LEU A 380 -1.65 22.66 -11.24
N ASP A 381 -0.53 22.92 -11.91
CA ASP A 381 -0.42 22.75 -13.37
C ASP A 381 0.71 21.80 -13.78
N GLN A 382 0.72 20.61 -13.18
CA GLN A 382 1.64 19.54 -13.57
C GLN A 382 0.93 18.50 -14.46
N PRO A 383 1.59 17.99 -15.52
CA PRO A 383 1.08 16.85 -16.27
C PRO A 383 1.31 15.52 -15.51
N ILE A 384 2.21 15.48 -14.53
CA ILE A 384 2.45 14.31 -13.67
C ILE A 384 2.41 14.72 -12.20
N TYR A 385 1.58 14.07 -11.39
CA TYR A 385 1.59 14.14 -9.93
C TYR A 385 1.99 12.79 -9.33
N VAL A 386 2.84 12.82 -8.31
CA VAL A 386 3.28 11.63 -7.58
C VAL A 386 3.24 11.89 -6.09
N ASP A 387 2.51 11.03 -5.38
CA ASP A 387 2.36 11.04 -3.93
C ASP A 387 2.66 9.64 -3.37
N ALA A 388 3.65 9.54 -2.47
CA ALA A 388 3.97 8.31 -1.75
C ALA A 388 3.28 8.29 -0.39
N THR A 389 2.61 7.20 -0.04
CA THR A 389 1.79 7.07 1.17
C THR A 389 1.76 5.61 1.73
N HIS A 390 0.86 5.32 2.66
CA HIS A 390 0.70 4.00 3.30
C HIS A 390 -0.44 3.18 2.69
N ASP A 391 -0.46 1.89 3.02
CA ASP A 391 -1.55 0.96 2.67
C ASP A 391 -2.90 1.39 3.21
N THR A 392 -2.92 1.80 4.48
CA THR A 392 -4.11 2.31 5.17
C THR A 392 -4.67 3.52 4.45
N VAL A 393 -3.80 4.43 4.01
CA VAL A 393 -4.19 5.67 3.35
C VAL A 393 -4.74 5.43 1.95
N ILE A 394 -4.13 4.54 1.15
CA ILE A 394 -4.73 4.10 -0.13
C ILE A 394 -6.15 3.54 0.10
N SER A 395 -6.34 2.76 1.17
CA SER A 395 -7.65 2.21 1.52
C SER A 395 -8.67 3.33 1.84
N THR A 396 -8.27 4.31 2.65
CA THR A 396 -9.14 5.45 2.99
C THR A 396 -9.42 6.37 1.80
N ILE A 397 -8.47 6.56 0.88
CA ILE A 397 -8.67 7.33 -0.37
C ILE A 397 -9.72 6.64 -1.25
N ILE A 398 -9.63 5.32 -1.41
CA ILE A 398 -10.60 4.53 -2.18
C ILE A 398 -12.02 4.72 -1.63
N VAL A 399 -12.16 4.71 -0.30
CA VAL A 399 -13.43 4.91 0.40
C VAL A 399 -13.92 6.36 0.26
N ALA A 400 -13.05 7.36 0.50
CA ALA A 400 -13.40 8.78 0.41
C ALA A 400 -13.86 9.18 -1.01
N MET A 401 -13.22 8.61 -2.04
CA MET A 401 -13.59 8.76 -3.45
C MET A 401 -14.84 7.97 -3.85
N ASN A 402 -15.39 7.14 -2.96
CA ASN A 402 -16.53 6.26 -3.19
C ASN A 402 -16.34 5.28 -4.36
N LEU A 403 -15.21 4.58 -4.38
CA LEU A 403 -14.91 3.52 -5.36
C LEU A 403 -15.49 2.19 -4.86
N THR A 404 -16.72 1.89 -5.29
CA THR A 404 -17.58 0.85 -4.69
C THR A 404 -17.38 -0.57 -5.24
N SER A 405 -16.35 -0.83 -6.04
CA SER A 405 -16.11 -2.20 -6.59
C SER A 405 -15.76 -3.23 -5.51
N PHE A 406 -15.41 -2.78 -4.30
CA PHE A 406 -14.90 -3.60 -3.21
C PHE A 406 -15.91 -3.81 -2.07
N ILE A 407 -17.21 -3.50 -2.28
CA ILE A 407 -18.25 -3.58 -1.23
C ILE A 407 -19.44 -4.46 -1.63
N SER A 408 -19.26 -5.37 -2.58
CA SER A 408 -20.37 -6.11 -3.21
C SER A 408 -21.14 -7.02 -2.24
N GLU A 409 -20.46 -7.53 -1.22
CA GLU A 409 -20.95 -8.42 -0.19
C GLU A 409 -21.46 -7.68 1.06
N GLY A 410 -21.31 -6.35 1.12
CA GLY A 410 -21.55 -5.57 2.33
C GLY A 410 -20.48 -5.82 3.40
N PRO A 411 -20.79 -5.63 4.70
CA PRO A 411 -19.85 -5.90 5.79
C PRO A 411 -19.32 -7.33 5.77
N LEU A 412 -18.00 -7.48 5.95
CA LEU A 412 -17.35 -8.79 5.91
C LEU A 412 -17.79 -9.72 7.06
N PRO A 413 -18.23 -10.96 6.80
CA PRO A 413 -18.64 -11.88 7.85
C PRO A 413 -17.49 -12.28 8.79
N LEU A 414 -17.69 -12.15 10.10
CA LEU A 414 -16.63 -12.37 11.10
C LEU A 414 -16.27 -13.85 11.37
N THR A 415 -16.99 -14.80 10.75
CA THR A 415 -16.94 -16.23 11.11
C THR A 415 -16.67 -17.17 9.94
N HIS A 416 -16.60 -16.66 8.71
CA HIS A 416 -16.33 -17.44 7.50
C HIS A 416 -15.85 -16.51 6.37
N ILE A 417 -15.15 -17.07 5.40
CA ILE A 417 -14.83 -16.38 4.14
C ILE A 417 -16.08 -16.41 3.25
N PRO A 418 -16.57 -15.28 2.72
CA PRO A 418 -17.73 -15.27 1.84
C PRO A 418 -17.41 -15.91 0.48
N GLU A 419 -18.40 -16.54 -0.16
CA GLU A 419 -18.20 -17.21 -1.46
C GLU A 419 -17.76 -16.25 -2.59
N LYS A 420 -18.17 -14.98 -2.51
CA LYS A 420 -17.87 -13.93 -3.47
C LYS A 420 -17.33 -12.70 -2.75
N GLN A 421 -16.09 -12.80 -2.30
CA GLN A 421 -15.37 -11.69 -1.69
C GLN A 421 -14.93 -10.69 -2.77
N SER A 422 -15.22 -9.40 -2.56
CA SER A 422 -14.73 -8.29 -3.38
C SER A 422 -13.70 -7.43 -2.66
N TYR A 423 -13.68 -7.43 -1.32
CA TYR A 423 -12.66 -6.74 -0.54
C TYR A 423 -11.48 -7.67 -0.25
N ILE A 424 -10.42 -7.60 -1.05
CA ILE A 424 -9.22 -8.45 -0.95
C ILE A 424 -7.99 -7.54 -0.86
N VAL A 425 -7.34 -7.49 0.31
CA VAL A 425 -6.31 -6.50 0.63
C VAL A 425 -5.05 -6.70 -0.21
N SER A 426 -4.68 -7.93 -0.52
CA SER A 426 -3.55 -8.21 -1.44
C SER A 426 -3.75 -7.62 -2.84
N GLN A 427 -5.00 -7.30 -3.23
CA GLN A 427 -5.32 -6.66 -4.50
C GLN A 427 -5.51 -5.14 -4.38
N ILE A 428 -5.72 -4.64 -3.17
CA ILE A 428 -5.98 -3.22 -2.89
C ILE A 428 -4.67 -2.52 -2.48
N SER A 429 -4.06 -2.98 -1.39
CA SER A 429 -2.89 -2.34 -0.78
C SER A 429 -1.74 -3.32 -0.47
N PRO A 430 -1.26 -4.14 -1.43
CA PRO A 430 0.01 -4.86 -1.27
C PRO A 430 1.20 -3.88 -1.10
N PHE A 431 2.39 -4.38 -0.79
CA PHE A 431 3.60 -3.56 -0.86
C PHE A 431 3.74 -2.96 -2.26
N ALA A 432 4.25 -1.74 -2.37
CA ALA A 432 4.40 -0.99 -3.62
C ALA A 432 3.09 -0.87 -4.45
N SER A 433 1.93 -0.95 -3.80
CA SER A 433 0.64 -0.73 -4.47
C SER A 433 0.58 0.64 -5.14
N ARG A 434 -0.20 0.73 -6.21
CA ARG A 434 -0.31 1.94 -7.04
C ARG A 434 -1.75 2.20 -7.45
N LEU A 435 -2.23 3.39 -7.13
CA LEU A 435 -3.48 3.96 -7.60
C LEU A 435 -3.17 5.07 -8.61
N VAL A 436 -3.58 4.87 -9.85
CA VAL A 436 -3.26 5.73 -10.99
C VAL A 436 -4.52 6.38 -11.55
N GLY A 437 -4.57 7.72 -11.52
CA GLY A 437 -5.61 8.52 -12.15
C GLY A 437 -5.14 9.01 -13.52
N GLN A 438 -5.82 8.60 -14.59
CA GLN A 438 -5.53 9.05 -15.95
C GLN A 438 -6.56 10.10 -16.38
N VAL A 439 -6.09 11.31 -16.70
CA VAL A 439 -6.92 12.42 -17.20
C VAL A 439 -6.73 12.52 -18.72
N LEU A 440 -7.82 12.31 -19.45
CA LEU A 440 -7.83 11.96 -20.87
C LEU A 440 -8.64 12.97 -21.69
N SER A 441 -8.36 13.01 -22.99
CA SER A 441 -9.25 13.58 -23.99
C SER A 441 -9.79 12.49 -24.92
N CYS A 442 -11.12 12.40 -25.06
CA CYS A 442 -11.79 11.46 -25.97
C CYS A 442 -12.91 12.20 -26.74
N PRO A 443 -12.73 12.58 -28.03
CA PRO A 443 -11.58 12.28 -28.90
C PRO A 443 -10.29 13.00 -28.48
N ALA A 444 -9.14 12.50 -28.95
CA ALA A 444 -7.81 13.03 -28.63
C ALA A 444 -7.69 14.54 -28.91
N SER A 445 -7.25 15.28 -27.90
CA SER A 445 -7.04 16.73 -27.94
C SER A 445 -6.26 17.17 -26.69
N ASN A 446 -5.84 18.43 -26.63
CA ASN A 446 -5.20 19.01 -25.45
C ASN A 446 -6.22 19.42 -24.36
N GLU A 447 -7.53 19.31 -24.63
CA GLU A 447 -8.58 19.63 -23.66
C GLU A 447 -9.06 18.36 -22.96
N SER A 448 -8.80 18.27 -21.65
CA SER A 448 -9.19 17.12 -20.86
C SER A 448 -10.72 17.02 -20.74
N THR A 449 -11.27 15.87 -21.14
CA THR A 449 -12.72 15.61 -21.14
C THR A 449 -13.13 14.47 -20.21
N HIS A 450 -12.22 13.56 -19.89
CA HIS A 450 -12.51 12.36 -19.10
C HIS A 450 -11.43 12.09 -18.05
N ILE A 451 -11.80 11.29 -17.05
CA ILE A 451 -10.87 10.69 -16.09
C ILE A 451 -11.26 9.24 -15.84
N ARG A 452 -10.27 8.40 -15.54
CA ARG A 452 -10.46 7.05 -15.00
C ARG A 452 -9.39 6.71 -13.97
N TRP A 453 -9.66 5.70 -13.15
CA TRP A 453 -8.74 5.23 -12.12
C TRP A 453 -8.36 3.76 -12.35
N ILE A 454 -7.10 3.44 -12.05
CA ILE A 454 -6.52 2.10 -12.15
C ILE A 454 -5.84 1.77 -10.82
N LEU A 455 -6.19 0.66 -10.19
CA LEU A 455 -5.55 0.19 -8.96
C LEU A 455 -4.79 -1.10 -9.27
N ASN A 456 -3.47 -1.09 -9.06
CA ASN A 456 -2.61 -2.26 -9.29
C ASN A 456 -2.83 -2.91 -10.67
N ASP A 457 -3.02 -2.06 -11.69
CA ASP A 457 -3.32 -2.40 -13.10
C ASP A 457 -4.75 -2.88 -13.40
N ALA A 458 -5.63 -2.94 -12.40
CA ALA A 458 -7.07 -3.11 -12.64
C ALA A 458 -7.77 -1.75 -12.82
N VAL A 459 -8.41 -1.56 -13.98
CA VAL A 459 -9.29 -0.40 -14.20
C VAL A 459 -10.48 -0.47 -13.23
N LEU A 460 -10.80 0.64 -12.58
CA LEU A 460 -11.89 0.72 -11.62
C LEU A 460 -13.17 1.29 -12.25
N PRO A 461 -14.35 0.71 -12.00
CA PRO A 461 -15.61 1.34 -12.31
C PRO A 461 -15.83 2.56 -11.39
N LEU A 462 -16.28 3.67 -11.98
CA LEU A 462 -16.53 4.92 -11.24
C LEU A 462 -18.02 5.10 -10.89
N THR A 463 -18.81 4.03 -10.93
CA THR A 463 -20.28 4.08 -10.75
C THR A 463 -20.74 4.46 -9.34
N GLY A 464 -19.86 4.33 -8.33
CA GLY A 464 -20.11 4.87 -6.99
C GLY A 464 -20.06 6.40 -6.95
N ILE A 465 -19.38 7.04 -7.92
CA ILE A 465 -19.25 8.50 -7.97
C ILE A 465 -20.50 9.10 -8.59
N LYS A 466 -21.16 9.99 -7.84
CA LYS A 466 -22.42 10.63 -8.24
C LYS A 466 -22.34 11.27 -9.64
N GLY A 467 -23.11 10.70 -10.57
CA GLY A 467 -23.23 11.18 -11.95
C GLY A 467 -22.38 10.42 -12.97
N CYS A 468 -21.32 9.75 -12.54
CA CYS A 468 -20.56 8.85 -13.41
C CYS A 468 -21.42 7.64 -13.79
N LYS A 469 -21.36 7.24 -15.06
CA LYS A 469 -22.13 6.13 -15.61
C LYS A 469 -21.24 4.90 -15.78
N GLU A 470 -21.86 3.75 -16.00
CA GLU A 470 -21.13 2.57 -16.44
C GLU A 470 -20.40 2.85 -17.76
N ASP A 471 -19.11 2.54 -17.79
CA ASP A 471 -18.28 2.62 -18.97
C ASP A 471 -17.30 1.44 -18.97
N LYS A 472 -17.16 0.77 -20.12
CA LYS A 472 -16.34 -0.43 -20.26
C LYS A 472 -14.84 -0.19 -20.05
N ASN A 473 -14.38 1.06 -20.20
CA ASN A 473 -12.99 1.47 -19.99
C ASN A 473 -12.81 2.24 -18.67
N GLY A 474 -13.85 2.28 -17.81
CA GLY A 474 -13.84 3.01 -16.53
C GLY A 474 -13.87 4.53 -16.68
N LEU A 475 -14.25 5.07 -17.85
CA LEU A 475 -14.26 6.51 -18.09
C LEU A 475 -15.43 7.21 -17.38
N CYS A 476 -15.15 8.36 -16.79
CA CYS A 476 -16.16 9.33 -16.39
C CYS A 476 -15.82 10.69 -17.01
N GLU A 477 -16.83 11.45 -17.43
CA GLU A 477 -16.64 12.83 -17.86
C GLU A 477 -16.00 13.64 -16.72
N LEU A 478 -14.93 14.37 -17.03
CA LEU A 478 -14.11 15.06 -16.03
C LEU A 478 -14.94 16.07 -15.22
N SER A 479 -15.84 16.81 -15.88
CA SER A 479 -16.72 17.77 -15.21
C SER A 479 -17.65 17.10 -14.20
N THR A 480 -18.19 15.92 -14.57
CA THR A 480 -19.05 15.10 -13.74
C THR A 480 -18.29 14.50 -12.57
N PHE A 481 -17.08 13.96 -12.81
CA PHE A 481 -16.20 13.46 -11.76
C PHE A 481 -15.86 14.54 -10.74
N ILE A 482 -15.42 15.72 -11.18
CA ILE A 482 -15.09 16.86 -10.30
C ILE A 482 -16.30 17.24 -9.44
N LYS A 483 -17.50 17.30 -10.03
CA LYS A 483 -18.74 17.58 -9.28
C LYS A 483 -19.04 16.48 -8.27
N GLY A 484 -18.80 15.22 -8.62
CA GLY A 484 -18.90 14.07 -7.72
C GLY A 484 -17.95 14.19 -6.52
N MET A 485 -16.67 14.49 -6.76
CA MET A 485 -15.68 14.68 -5.69
C MET A 485 -16.00 15.89 -4.81
N LYS A 486 -16.45 17.02 -5.37
CA LYS A 486 -16.95 18.14 -4.57
C LYS A 486 -18.14 17.76 -3.70
N SER A 487 -19.07 16.96 -4.24
CA SER A 487 -20.19 16.44 -3.45
C SER A 487 -19.71 15.53 -2.32
N ARG A 488 -18.67 14.71 -2.53
CA ARG A 488 -18.04 13.91 -1.48
C ARG A 488 -17.44 14.77 -0.38
N VAL A 489 -16.71 15.82 -0.74
CA VAL A 489 -16.13 16.78 0.24
C VAL A 489 -17.22 17.45 1.07
N GLU A 490 -18.37 17.77 0.48
CA GLU A 490 -19.52 18.35 1.22
C GLU A 490 -20.30 17.32 2.05
N GLU A 491 -20.29 16.05 1.66
CA GLU A 491 -21.03 14.96 2.31
C GLU A 491 -20.33 14.46 3.58
N VAL A 492 -19.00 14.30 3.50
CA VAL A 492 -18.19 13.76 4.59
C VAL A 492 -18.08 14.79 5.71
N ASP A 493 -18.63 14.42 6.86
CA ASP A 493 -18.64 15.26 8.06
C ASP A 493 -17.39 14.98 8.87
N PHE A 494 -16.28 15.62 8.47
CA PHE A 494 -14.97 15.39 9.04
C PHE A 494 -15.00 15.55 10.57
N ASP A 495 -15.51 16.66 11.09
CA ASP A 495 -15.58 16.94 12.52
C ASP A 495 -16.35 15.85 13.28
N PHE A 496 -17.52 15.44 12.78
CA PHE A 496 -18.30 14.39 13.43
C PHE A 496 -17.57 13.05 13.38
N ASP A 497 -17.23 12.58 12.18
CA ASP A 497 -16.70 11.23 11.99
C ASP A 497 -15.34 11.09 12.69
N CYS A 498 -14.52 12.14 12.75
CA CYS A 498 -13.21 12.11 13.39
C CYS A 498 -13.21 12.39 14.90
N ALA A 499 -14.09 13.26 15.42
CA ALA A 499 -13.97 13.78 16.79
C ALA A 499 -15.23 13.61 17.67
N ALA A 500 -16.40 13.23 17.12
CA ALA A 500 -17.58 12.99 17.95
C ALA A 500 -17.40 11.74 18.84
N ASP A 501 -18.03 11.76 20.01
CA ASP A 501 -18.04 10.64 20.95
C ASP A 501 -19.11 9.62 20.54
N TYR A 502 -18.70 8.56 19.85
CA TYR A 502 -19.58 7.48 19.44
C TYR A 502 -18.90 6.11 19.52
N THR A 503 -19.71 5.06 19.57
CA THR A 503 -19.26 3.68 19.37
C THR A 503 -19.77 3.16 18.02
N VAL A 504 -19.02 2.24 17.41
CA VAL A 504 -19.46 1.56 16.19
C VAL A 504 -20.86 0.95 16.40
N PRO A 505 -21.82 1.18 15.50
CA PRO A 505 -23.17 0.60 15.61
C PRO A 505 -23.14 -0.93 15.69
N ALA A 506 -24.13 -1.50 16.38
CA ALA A 506 -24.34 -2.95 16.44
C ALA A 506 -25.78 -3.30 15.99
N PRO A 507 -25.98 -4.05 14.89
CA PRO A 507 -24.95 -4.55 13.97
C PRO A 507 -24.24 -3.43 13.20
N ASP A 508 -22.97 -3.66 12.86
CA ASP A 508 -22.22 -2.77 11.98
C ASP A 508 -22.62 -3.04 10.52
N ASN A 509 -23.26 -2.05 9.91
CA ASN A 509 -23.71 -2.09 8.51
C ASN A 509 -22.99 -1.03 7.66
N ILE A 510 -21.88 -0.48 8.14
CA ILE A 510 -21.16 0.59 7.45
C ILE A 510 -20.43 -0.01 6.23
N VAL A 511 -20.56 0.67 5.09
CA VAL A 511 -19.95 0.28 3.80
C VAL A 511 -19.42 1.48 3.01
N ASP A 512 -19.49 2.68 3.58
CA ASP A 512 -19.12 3.96 2.97
C ASP A 512 -18.07 4.72 3.81
N GLY A 513 -17.58 4.07 4.87
CA GLY A 513 -16.58 4.63 5.78
C GLY A 513 -17.03 5.85 6.56
N GLN A 514 -18.34 6.01 6.81
CA GLN A 514 -18.93 7.14 7.54
C GLN A 514 -19.79 6.63 8.70
N TYR A 515 -19.87 7.40 9.80
CA TYR A 515 -20.84 7.08 10.84
C TYR A 515 -22.26 7.33 10.31
N PRO A 516 -23.23 6.40 10.48
CA PRO A 516 -24.54 6.54 9.87
C PRO A 516 -25.26 7.83 10.26
N ALA A 517 -25.56 8.67 9.27
CA ALA A 517 -26.20 9.98 9.47
C ALA A 517 -27.51 9.90 10.28
N SER A 518 -28.27 8.80 10.13
CA SER A 518 -29.52 8.55 10.87
C SER A 518 -29.34 8.33 12.37
N LEU A 519 -28.11 8.03 12.81
CA LEU A 519 -27.75 7.77 14.21
C LEU A 519 -27.05 8.96 14.89
N ARG A 520 -26.57 9.96 14.13
CA ARG A 520 -25.83 11.12 14.67
C ARG A 520 -26.60 11.96 15.70
N ASN A 521 -27.93 11.99 15.63
CA ASN A 521 -28.75 12.73 16.61
C ASN A 521 -28.96 11.97 17.94
N ARG A 522 -28.39 10.77 18.09
CA ARG A 522 -28.54 9.90 19.28
C ARG A 522 -27.22 9.75 20.07
N THR A 523 -26.16 10.28 19.50
CA THR A 523 -24.82 10.47 20.05
C THR A 523 -24.70 11.93 20.46
#